data_AF-A0AAJ7DUR5-F1
#
_entry.id   AF-A0AAJ7DUR5-F1
#
_cell.length_a   1.000
_cell.length_b   1.000
_cell.length_c   1.000
_cell.angle_alpha   90.00
_cell.angle_beta   90.00
_cell.angle_gamma   90.00
#
_symmetry.space_group_name_H-M   'P 1'
#
loop_
_entity.id
_entity.type
_entity.pdbx_description
1 polymer ?
#
loop_
_entity_poly.entity_id
_entity_poly.type
_entity_poly.pdbx_seq_one_letter_code
_entity_poly.pdbx_strand_id
1 'polypeptide(L)' 'MSFPNKQDRLTCWNHRDIYWKCLDEKKSDDLCKYCRKDYEKFCPSQWVKHFDRKRDYLNFKNRLEKEGYSPPFPEKEKL' A
#
# COMPACT_ATOMS: atom_id res chain seq x y z
N MET A 1 1.88 -10.12 22.30
CA MET A 1 1.40 -10.28 20.91
C MET A 1 1.85 -11.65 20.43
N SER A 2 0.93 -12.48 19.94
CA SER A 2 1.29 -13.81 19.42
C SER A 2 1.83 -13.67 17.99
N PHE A 3 2.91 -14.39 17.69
CA PHE A 3 3.43 -14.46 16.33
C PHE A 3 2.45 -15.26 15.46
N PRO A 4 1.95 -14.71 14.35
CA PRO A 4 1.01 -15.43 13.49
C PRO A 4 1.67 -16.69 12.93
N ASN A 5 0.93 -17.79 12.93
CA ASN A 5 1.39 -19.07 12.38
C ASN A 5 1.48 -18.97 10.84
N LYS A 6 2.01 -20.00 10.17
CA LYS A 6 2.16 -19.98 8.70
C LYS A 6 0.84 -19.74 7.97
N GLN A 7 -0.26 -20.31 8.45
CA GLN A 7 -1.58 -20.19 7.85
C GLN A 7 -2.14 -18.78 8.03
N ASP A 8 -2.03 -18.21 9.24
CA ASP A 8 -2.49 -16.85 9.54
C ASP A 8 -1.76 -15.81 8.67
N ARG A 9 -0.45 -16.02 8.47
CA ARG A 9 0.35 -15.16 7.57
C ARG A 9 -0.16 -15.21 6.14
N LEU A 10 -0.48 -16.40 5.63
CA LEU A 10 -1.01 -16.56 4.28
C LEU A 10 -2.38 -15.90 4.14
N THR A 11 -3.27 -16.10 5.12
CA THR A 11 -4.59 -15.43 5.16
C THR A 11 -4.44 -13.91 5.14
N CYS A 12 -3.56 -13.36 5.98
CA CYS A 12 -3.25 -11.94 6.00
C CYS A 12 -2.77 -11.43 4.63
N TRP A 13 -1.81 -12.11 3.99
CA TRP A 13 -1.32 -11.71 2.67
C TRP A 13 -2.39 -11.79 1.58
N ASN A 14 -3.27 -12.78 1.62
CA ASN A 14 -4.39 -12.89 0.69
C ASN A 14 -5.36 -11.69 0.84
N HIS A 15 -5.73 -11.32 2.07
CA HIS A 15 -6.59 -10.14 2.29
C HIS A 15 -5.91 -8.83 1.89
N ARG A 16 -4.60 -8.70 2.12
CA ARG A 16 -3.80 -7.57 1.62
C ARG A 16 -3.92 -7.45 0.11
N ASP A 17 -3.69 -8.54 -0.61
CA ASP A 17 -3.65 -8.54 -2.08
C ASP A 17 -5.03 -8.25 -2.67
N ILE A 18 -6.11 -8.76 -2.05
CA ILE A 18 -7.49 -8.42 -2.41
C ILE A 18 -7.74 -6.92 -2.23
N TYR A 19 -7.36 -6.35 -1.08
CA TYR A 19 -7.52 -4.92 -0.82
C TYR A 19 -6.71 -4.06 -1.80
N TRP A 20 -5.45 -4.41 -2.06
CA TRP A 20 -4.59 -3.69 -3.01
C TRP A 20 -5.15 -3.74 -4.43
N LYS A 21 -5.60 -4.92 -4.87
CA LYS A 21 -6.26 -5.08 -6.17
C LYS A 21 -7.51 -4.20 -6.28
N CYS A 22 -8.31 -4.10 -5.23
CA CYS A 22 -9.49 -3.22 -5.21
C CYS A 22 -9.13 -1.76 -5.48
N LEU A 23 -8.05 -1.29 -4.85
CA LEU A 23 -7.57 0.09 -4.98
C LEU A 23 -6.95 0.35 -6.36
N ASP A 24 -6.25 -0.64 -6.92
CA ASP A 24 -5.63 -0.53 -8.24
C ASP A 24 -6.68 -0.55 -9.37
N GLU A 25 -7.73 -1.36 -9.22
CA GLU A 25 -8.86 -1.43 -10.16
C GLU A 25 -9.82 -0.22 -10.07
N LYS A 26 -9.56 0.74 -9.16
CA LYS A 26 -10.44 1.88 -8.86
C LYS A 26 -11.92 1.46 -8.71
N LYS A 27 -12.15 0.32 -8.06
CA LYS A 27 -13.52 -0.15 -7.76
C LYS A 27 -14.23 0.82 -6.83
N SER A 28 -15.55 0.69 -6.71
CA SER A 28 -16.35 1.49 -5.78
C SER A 28 -15.72 1.52 -4.39
N ASP A 29 -15.65 2.71 -3.80
CA ASP A 29 -15.08 2.98 -2.49
C ASP A 29 -15.68 2.06 -1.40
N ASP A 30 -16.95 1.68 -1.56
CA ASP A 30 -17.64 0.77 -0.63
C ASP A 30 -17.07 -0.64 -0.65
N LEU A 31 -16.70 -1.18 -1.83
CA LEU A 31 -16.09 -2.51 -1.93
C LEU A 31 -14.71 -2.52 -1.25
N CYS A 32 -13.91 -1.47 -1.47
CA CYS A 32 -12.58 -1.40 -0.89
C CYS A 32 -12.63 -1.18 0.63
N LYS A 33 -13.67 -0.52 1.16
CA LYS A 33 -13.92 -0.44 2.61
C LYS A 33 -14.17 -1.81 3.25
N TYR A 34 -14.92 -2.69 2.59
CA TYR A 34 -15.11 -4.06 3.10
C TYR A 34 -13.79 -4.84 3.10
N CYS A 35 -13.04 -4.81 1.99
CA CYS A 35 -11.73 -5.45 1.92
C CYS A 35 -10.74 -4.89 2.96
N ARG A 36 -10.82 -3.58 3.25
CA ARG A 36 -10.00 -2.94 4.29
C ARG A 36 -10.30 -3.49 5.68
N LYS A 37 -11.58 -3.65 6.03
CA LYS A 37 -11.99 -4.21 7.32
C LYS A 37 -11.47 -5.63 7.52
N ASP A 38 -11.57 -6.48 6.49
CA ASP A 38 -11.05 -7.84 6.57
C ASP A 38 -9.53 -7.85 6.69
N TYR A 39 -8.85 -7.01 5.92
CA TYR A 39 -7.40 -6.87 6.00
C TYR A 39 -6.93 -6.45 7.41
N GLU A 40 -7.57 -5.48 8.04
CA GLU A 40 -7.25 -5.08 9.43
C GLU A 40 -7.63 -6.13 10.48
N LYS A 41 -8.64 -6.96 10.20
CA LYS A 41 -9.07 -8.04 11.08
C LYS A 41 -8.11 -9.23 11.06
N PHE A 42 -7.63 -9.62 9.88
CA PHE A 42 -6.81 -10.82 9.69
C PHE A 42 -5.30 -10.56 9.71
N CYS A 43 -4.86 -9.30 9.59
CA CYS A 43 -3.46 -8.94 9.71
C CYS A 43 -3.14 -8.27 11.04
N PRO A 44 -1.95 -8.54 11.62
CA PRO A 44 -1.44 -7.75 12.73
C PRO A 44 -1.36 -6.26 12.37
N SER A 45 -1.76 -5.37 13.27
CA SER A 45 -1.78 -3.92 13.03
C SER A 45 -0.40 -3.35 12.62
N GLN A 46 0.69 -3.93 13.13
CA GLN A 46 2.06 -3.57 12.74
C GLN A 46 2.34 -3.88 11.26
N TRP A 47 1.83 -5.02 10.78
CA TRP A 47 1.98 -5.44 9.39
C TRP A 47 1.15 -4.56 8.47
N VAL A 48 -0.09 -4.26 8.87
CA VAL A 48 -0.96 -3.33 8.14
C VAL A 48 -0.24 -1.99 7.92
N LYS A 49 0.27 -1.37 9.00
CA LYS A 49 1.03 -0.11 8.93
C LYS A 49 2.29 -0.20 8.08
N HIS A 50 2.97 -1.35 8.06
CA HIS A 50 4.17 -1.55 7.25
C HIS A 50 3.81 -1.66 5.76
N PHE A 51 2.82 -2.48 5.44
CA PHE A 51 2.36 -2.70 4.07
C PHE A 51 1.73 -1.45 3.47
N ASP A 52 0.93 -0.69 4.23
CA ASP A 52 0.36 0.58 3.76
C ASP A 52 1.46 1.57 3.35
N ARG A 53 2.46 1.78 4.23
CA ARG A 53 3.64 2.62 3.92
C ARG A 53 4.41 2.12 2.70
N LYS A 54 4.56 0.80 2.56
CA LYS A 54 5.23 0.20 1.40
C LYS A 54 4.44 0.48 0.11
N ARG A 55 3.12 0.41 0.14
CA ARG A 55 2.27 0.70 -1.01
C ARG A 55 2.37 2.17 -1.43
N ASP A 56 2.33 3.09 -0.46
CA ASP A 56 2.50 4.52 -0.74
C ASP A 56 3.83 4.82 -1.41
N TYR A 57 4.92 4.21 -0.91
CA TYR A 57 6.24 4.30 -1.54
C TYR A 57 6.24 3.74 -2.98
N LEU A 58 5.61 2.57 -3.21
CA LEU A 58 5.52 1.98 -4.55
C LEU A 58 4.71 2.85 -5.51
N ASN A 59 3.62 3.47 -5.04
CA ASN A 59 2.82 4.40 -5.82
C ASN A 59 3.61 5.67 -6.16
N PHE A 60 4.32 6.23 -5.17
CA PHE A 60 5.21 7.37 -5.38
C PHE A 60 6.32 7.05 -6.38
N LYS A 61 6.97 5.89 -6.23
CA LYS A 61 7.99 5.40 -7.17
C LYS A 61 7.43 5.24 -8.59
N ASN A 62 6.26 4.62 -8.73
CA ASN A 62 5.59 4.45 -10.03
C ASN A 62 5.28 5.80 -10.69
N ARG A 63 4.85 6.78 -9.89
CA ARG A 63 4.61 8.15 -10.36
C ARG A 63 5.90 8.83 -10.82
N LEU A 64 6.98 8.75 -10.04
CA LEU A 64 8.29 9.29 -10.41
C LEU A 64 8.84 8.65 -11.70
N GLU A 65 8.67 7.33 -11.88
CA GLU A 65 9.10 6.63 -13.09
C GLU A 65 8.29 7.04 -14.33
N LYS A 66 7.01 7.38 -14.17
CA LYS A 66 6.12 7.82 -15.27
C LYS A 66 6.27 9.30 -15.63
N GLU A 67 6.30 10.16 -14.62
CA GLU A 67 6.31 11.62 -14.79
C GLU A 67 7.74 12.20 -14.88
N GLY A 68 8.76 11.38 -14.59
CA GLY A 68 10.14 11.84 -14.42
C GLY A 68 10.37 12.51 -13.07
N TYR A 69 11.63 12.67 -12.70
CA TYR A 69 12.02 13.43 -11.51
C TYR A 69 11.98 14.93 -11.82
N SER A 70 11.02 15.65 -11.25
CA SER A 70 11.02 17.12 -11.25
C SER A 70 11.58 17.62 -9.91
N PRO A 71 12.83 18.11 -9.86
CA PRO A 71 13.38 18.67 -8.62
C PRO A 71 12.53 19.86 -8.16
N PRO A 72 12.19 19.95 -6.86
CA PRO A 72 11.34 21.02 -6.33
C PRO A 72 12.00 22.40 -6.32
N PHE A 73 13.26 22.51 -6.76
CA PHE A 73 13.98 23.78 -6.83
C PHE A 73 14.56 23.98 -8.23
N PRO A 74 14.36 25.15 -8.85
CA PRO A 74 15.16 25.52 -10.00
C PRO A 74 16.63 25.49 -9.57
N GLU A 75 17.43 24.74 -10.31
CA GLU A 75 18.87 24.74 -10.20
C GLU A 75 19.31 26.21 -10.29
N LYS A 76 19.81 26.76 -9.19
CA LYS A 76 20.19 28.17 -9.14
C LYS A 76 21.23 28.37 -10.23
N GLU A 77 20.85 29.10 -11.26
CA GLU A 77 21.71 29.52 -12.36
C GLU A 77 22.99 30.10 -11.74
N LYS A 78 24.11 29.40 -11.93
CA LYS A 78 25.41 29.87 -11.45
C LYS A 78 25.76 31.08 -12.32
N LEU A 79 25.56 32.27 -11.75
CA LEU A 79 26.07 33.53 -12.28
C LEU A 79 27.61 33.56 -12.22
#